data_AF-A0A820C2Y5-F1
#
_entry.id   AF-A0A820C2Y5-F1
#
_cell.length_a   1.000
_cell.length_b   1.000
_cell.length_c   1.000
_cell.angle_alpha   90.00
_cell.angle_beta   90.00
_cell.angle_gamma   90.00
#
_symmetry.space_group_name_H-M   'P 1'
#
loop_
_entity.id
_entity.type
_entity.pdbx_description
1 polymer ?
#
loop_
_entity_poly.entity_id
_entity_poly.type
_entity_poly.pdbx_seq_one_letter_code
_entity_poly.pdbx_strand_id
1 'polypeptide(L)'
;TQWLIRFFRAYGANIGNNVIIPDVSSLFDYDLVTIGDHVRLNINAHIVCHTFEQRILKLVPVTVGKSCILMSGSVVMSGCKLMGNNRLYPFTLIMKNDLLQPNTQWRGLPAQSYVSKPVLSRSAPICDDVVKCKQKSKNFDRLSLWNEQISNVYTNVNELQFMNWGYVDLDEHINDNTGYYSEKLYQQVLANITLTDQNILEVGCGRGAGAAWCVRKYAPRSYVGIDPSRDVINLCRQCYSTIARLSFTIADPKTHLPFQNQSMNVVLSIETINLFDEIVAVKQFVNEITRVLTPNGYFLWCGLCNVDGSSLLIDYLTANNGFIIKEKVNITRNVLHA
;
A
#
# COMPACT_ATOMS: atom_id res chain seq x y z
N THR A 1 -5.40 -20.70 -12.16
CA THR A 1 -4.91 -21.55 -11.05
C THR A 1 -4.55 -22.97 -11.47
N GLN A 2 -5.45 -23.78 -12.06
CA GLN A 2 -5.14 -25.20 -12.37
C GLN A 2 -4.12 -25.41 -13.50
N TRP A 3 -4.13 -24.58 -14.55
CA TRP A 3 -3.09 -24.64 -15.58
C TRP A 3 -1.70 -24.33 -15.01
N LEU A 4 -1.63 -23.49 -13.97
CA LEU A 4 -0.39 -22.93 -13.46
C LEU A 4 0.33 -23.97 -12.61
N ILE A 5 -0.46 -24.75 -11.86
CA ILE A 5 0.01 -25.94 -11.15
C ILE A 5 0.58 -26.96 -12.14
N ARG A 6 -0.10 -27.19 -13.27
CA ARG A 6 0.41 -28.11 -14.32
C ARG A 6 1.70 -27.58 -14.94
N PHE A 7 1.77 -26.28 -15.21
CA PHE A 7 2.99 -25.61 -15.68
C PHE A 7 4.14 -25.82 -14.70
N PHE A 8 3.99 -25.47 -13.42
CA PHE A 8 5.07 -25.65 -12.44
C PHE A 8 5.48 -27.10 -12.23
N ARG A 9 4.52 -28.04 -12.24
CA ARG A 9 4.83 -29.48 -12.18
C ARG A 9 5.65 -29.95 -13.39
N ALA A 10 5.30 -29.50 -14.59
CA ALA A 10 6.06 -29.82 -15.80
C ALA A 10 7.49 -29.27 -15.76
N TYR A 11 7.69 -28.15 -15.06
CA TYR A 11 8.98 -27.50 -14.85
C TYR A 11 9.74 -27.98 -13.59
N GLY A 12 9.26 -29.05 -12.92
CA GLY A 12 9.99 -29.74 -11.86
C GLY A 12 9.48 -29.51 -10.44
N ALA A 13 8.50 -28.63 -10.22
CA ALA A 13 7.94 -28.41 -8.89
C ALA A 13 7.12 -29.61 -8.42
N ASN A 14 7.29 -30.02 -7.15
CA ASN A 14 6.45 -31.05 -6.55
C ASN A 14 5.25 -30.42 -5.86
N ILE A 15 4.10 -30.38 -6.52
CA ILE A 15 2.88 -29.71 -6.02
C ILE A 15 1.76 -30.72 -5.83
N GLY A 16 1.17 -30.76 -4.64
CA GLY A 16 0.01 -31.59 -4.28
C GLY A 16 -1.31 -31.14 -4.90
N ASN A 17 -2.41 -31.76 -4.49
CA ASN A 17 -3.75 -31.51 -5.00
C ASN A 17 -4.43 -30.34 -4.28
N ASN A 18 -5.38 -29.69 -4.95
CA ASN A 18 -6.18 -28.57 -4.40
C ASN A 18 -5.33 -27.40 -3.89
N VAL A 19 -4.20 -27.14 -4.55
CA VAL A 19 -3.32 -26.01 -4.26
C VAL A 19 -3.82 -24.76 -5.01
N ILE A 20 -3.68 -23.59 -4.40
CA ILE A 20 -3.93 -22.30 -5.06
C ILE A 20 -2.62 -21.53 -5.14
N ILE A 21 -2.24 -21.16 -6.37
CA ILE A 21 -1.13 -20.27 -6.69
C ILE A 21 -1.69 -19.16 -7.59
N PRO A 22 -1.58 -17.89 -7.19
CA PRO A 22 -2.25 -16.78 -7.87
C PRO A 22 -1.61 -16.47 -9.22
N ASP A 23 -0.28 -16.50 -9.31
CA ASP A 23 0.46 -16.07 -10.49
C ASP A 23 1.87 -16.70 -10.55
N VAL A 24 2.57 -16.47 -11.67
CA VAL A 24 3.90 -17.03 -11.94
C VAL A 24 4.99 -16.50 -11.01
N SER A 25 4.80 -15.34 -10.38
CA SER A 25 5.78 -14.70 -9.50
C SER A 25 5.79 -15.27 -8.08
N SER A 26 4.83 -16.14 -7.76
CA SER A 26 4.70 -16.73 -6.43
C SER A 26 5.82 -17.73 -6.10
N LEU A 27 6.39 -18.39 -7.11
CA LEU A 27 7.43 -19.42 -6.94
C LEU A 27 8.71 -19.04 -7.70
N PHE A 28 9.82 -18.92 -6.97
CA PHE A 28 11.16 -18.81 -7.55
C PHE A 28 11.88 -20.17 -7.45
N ASP A 29 12.68 -20.49 -8.46
CA ASP A 29 13.41 -21.78 -8.58
C ASP A 29 12.46 -22.96 -8.31
N TYR A 30 11.41 -23.03 -9.14
CA TYR A 30 10.25 -23.90 -8.95
C TYR A 30 10.62 -25.38 -8.82
N ASP A 31 11.72 -25.83 -9.44
CA ASP A 31 12.27 -27.18 -9.33
C ASP A 31 12.77 -27.54 -7.91
N LEU A 32 12.98 -26.53 -7.06
CA LEU A 32 13.37 -26.68 -5.66
C LEU A 32 12.20 -26.52 -4.68
N VAL A 33 10.98 -26.37 -5.19
CA VAL A 33 9.77 -26.15 -4.39
C VAL A 33 8.98 -27.45 -4.24
N THR A 34 8.66 -27.80 -2.99
CA THR A 34 7.69 -28.84 -2.65
C THR A 34 6.50 -28.25 -1.89
N ILE A 35 5.28 -28.43 -2.41
CA ILE A 35 4.02 -27.94 -1.83
C ILE A 35 3.06 -29.12 -1.64
N GLY A 36 2.56 -29.31 -0.41
CA GLY A 36 1.59 -30.35 -0.07
C GLY A 36 0.15 -30.01 -0.50
N ASP A 37 -0.77 -30.93 -0.21
CA ASP A 37 -2.18 -30.76 -0.58
C ASP A 37 -2.87 -29.61 0.17
N HIS A 38 -3.87 -28.99 -0.45
CA HIS A 38 -4.73 -27.95 0.13
C HIS A 38 -3.99 -26.69 0.61
N VAL A 39 -2.83 -26.40 0.03
CA VAL A 39 -2.07 -25.18 0.32
C VAL A 39 -2.65 -23.99 -0.44
N ARG A 40 -2.70 -22.82 0.21
CA ARG A 40 -3.17 -21.58 -0.41
C ARG A 40 -2.11 -20.50 -0.31
N LEU A 41 -1.65 -20.01 -1.47
CA LEU A 41 -0.86 -18.78 -1.58
C LEU A 41 -1.82 -17.66 -2.02
N ASN A 42 -1.78 -16.55 -1.30
CA ASN A 42 -2.44 -15.32 -1.70
C ASN A 42 -1.54 -14.46 -2.60
N ILE A 43 -2.12 -13.43 -3.21
CA ILE A 43 -1.41 -12.49 -4.06
C ILE A 43 -0.15 -11.94 -3.38
N ASN A 44 0.95 -11.86 -4.13
CA ASN A 44 2.27 -11.43 -3.64
C ASN A 44 2.86 -12.30 -2.52
N ALA A 45 2.38 -13.52 -2.30
CA ALA A 45 3.07 -14.48 -1.45
C ALA A 45 4.20 -15.14 -2.24
N HIS A 46 5.42 -15.12 -1.70
CA HIS A 46 6.60 -15.61 -2.41
C HIS A 46 7.29 -16.76 -1.67
N ILE A 47 7.62 -17.80 -2.42
CA ILE A 47 8.55 -18.85 -2.00
C ILE A 47 9.85 -18.62 -2.76
N VAL A 48 10.92 -18.32 -2.04
CA VAL A 48 12.23 -18.00 -2.61
C VAL A 48 13.23 -19.08 -2.22
N CYS A 49 13.70 -19.84 -3.20
CA CYS A 49 14.63 -20.95 -2.99
C CYS A 49 16.11 -20.56 -3.14
N HIS A 50 16.41 -19.29 -3.43
CA HIS A 50 17.77 -18.78 -3.49
C HIS A 50 18.06 -17.64 -2.50
N THR A 51 19.32 -17.51 -2.12
CA THR A 51 19.87 -16.29 -1.50
C THR A 51 21.17 -15.89 -2.18
N PHE A 52 21.42 -14.59 -2.23
CA PHE A 52 22.71 -14.07 -2.70
C PHE A 52 23.55 -13.66 -1.49
N GLU A 53 24.50 -14.52 -1.13
CA GLU A 53 25.34 -14.36 0.06
C GLU A 53 26.80 -14.28 -0.37
N GLN A 54 27.52 -13.23 0.05
CA GLN A 54 28.96 -13.10 -0.21
C GLN A 54 29.32 -13.23 -1.70
N ARG A 55 28.47 -12.68 -2.59
CA ARG A 55 28.59 -12.76 -4.06
C ARG A 55 28.39 -14.16 -4.66
N ILE A 56 27.86 -15.10 -3.89
CA ILE A 56 27.55 -16.46 -4.31
C ILE A 56 26.04 -16.66 -4.26
N LEU A 57 25.48 -17.17 -5.35
CA LEU A 57 24.09 -17.65 -5.39
C LEU A 57 24.01 -19.01 -4.68
N LYS A 58 23.24 -19.08 -3.60
CA LYS A 58 22.99 -20.32 -2.85
C LYS A 58 21.55 -20.75 -3.08
N LEU A 59 21.37 -21.96 -3.59
CA LEU A 59 20.07 -22.58 -3.82
C LEU A 59 19.79 -23.60 -2.72
N VAL A 60 18.67 -23.46 -2.02
CA VAL A 60 18.24 -24.40 -0.97
C VAL A 60 16.73 -24.65 -1.10
N PRO A 61 16.30 -25.93 -1.23
CA PRO A 61 14.89 -26.28 -1.37
C PRO A 61 14.00 -25.75 -0.25
N VAL A 62 12.74 -25.47 -0.59
CA VAL A 62 11.69 -25.11 0.38
C VAL A 62 10.58 -26.14 0.36
N THR A 63 10.12 -26.54 1.54
CA THR A 63 8.99 -27.46 1.69
C THR A 63 7.84 -26.78 2.42
N VAL A 64 6.68 -26.74 1.77
CA VAL A 64 5.42 -26.29 2.35
C VAL A 64 4.49 -27.49 2.54
N GLY A 65 4.28 -27.89 3.78
CA GLY A 65 3.41 -29.02 4.14
C GLY A 65 1.94 -28.75 3.84
N LYS A 66 1.12 -29.80 3.96
CA LYS A 66 -0.32 -29.74 3.64
C LYS A 66 -1.07 -28.67 4.42
N SER A 67 -2.11 -28.12 3.81
CA SER A 67 -3.06 -27.19 4.45
C SER A 67 -2.43 -25.92 5.05
N CYS A 68 -1.25 -25.54 4.56
CA CYS A 68 -0.64 -24.25 4.90
C CYS A 68 -1.35 -23.10 4.18
N ILE A 69 -1.42 -21.95 4.83
CA ILE A 69 -1.95 -20.71 4.27
C ILE A 69 -0.86 -19.64 4.33
N LEU A 70 -0.47 -19.15 3.18
CA LEU A 70 0.50 -18.07 3.00
C LEU A 70 -0.30 -16.83 2.56
N MET A 71 -0.57 -15.91 3.49
CA MET A 71 -1.35 -14.71 3.22
C MET A 71 -0.54 -13.68 2.42
N SER A 72 -1.23 -12.63 1.96
CA SER A 72 -0.70 -11.67 0.99
C SER A 72 0.61 -11.04 1.46
N GLY A 73 1.60 -10.96 0.56
CA GLY A 73 2.91 -10.39 0.87
C GLY A 73 3.79 -11.23 1.82
N SER A 74 3.37 -12.43 2.22
CA SER A 74 4.23 -13.30 3.03
C SER A 74 5.38 -13.88 2.20
N VAL A 75 6.56 -14.01 2.80
CA VAL A 75 7.77 -14.50 2.15
C VAL A 75 8.34 -15.66 2.93
N VAL A 76 8.60 -16.76 2.24
CA VAL A 76 9.29 -17.94 2.76
C VAL A 76 10.67 -18.05 2.11
N MET A 77 11.72 -17.94 2.91
CA MET A 77 13.10 -17.97 2.40
C MET A 77 13.64 -19.39 2.19
N SER A 78 14.79 -19.47 1.52
CA SER A 78 15.47 -20.72 1.15
C SER A 78 15.70 -21.63 2.36
N GLY A 79 15.50 -22.94 2.19
CA GLY A 79 15.75 -23.94 3.24
C GLY A 79 14.64 -24.10 4.28
N CYS A 80 13.57 -23.31 4.20
CA CYS A 80 12.46 -23.40 5.15
C CYS A 80 11.64 -24.68 4.98
N LYS A 81 11.12 -25.16 6.12
CA LYS A 81 10.19 -26.31 6.17
C LYS A 81 8.97 -25.94 7.00
N LEU A 82 7.83 -25.81 6.34
CA LEU A 82 6.53 -25.65 6.99
C LEU A 82 5.91 -27.03 7.12
N MET A 83 5.72 -27.53 8.34
CA MET A 83 5.38 -28.93 8.56
C MET A 83 3.89 -29.26 8.33
N GLY A 84 3.03 -28.26 8.17
CA GLY A 84 1.61 -28.42 7.81
C GLY A 84 0.65 -27.68 8.73
N ASN A 85 -0.52 -27.29 8.21
CA ASN A 85 -1.49 -26.42 8.90
C ASN A 85 -0.89 -25.10 9.42
N ASN A 86 0.20 -24.64 8.82
CA ASN A 86 0.83 -23.39 9.21
C ASN A 86 0.07 -22.20 8.62
N ARG A 87 -0.05 -21.12 9.38
CA ARG A 87 -0.65 -19.87 8.89
C ARG A 87 0.35 -18.73 8.97
N LEU A 88 0.74 -18.20 7.82
CA LEU A 88 1.53 -16.98 7.75
C LEU A 88 0.56 -15.81 7.53
N TYR A 89 0.55 -14.86 8.47
CA TYR A 89 -0.23 -13.63 8.33
C TYR A 89 0.36 -12.71 7.25
N PRO A 90 -0.37 -11.67 6.81
CA PRO A 90 0.13 -10.78 5.77
C PRO A 90 1.49 -10.19 6.14
N PHE A 91 2.37 -10.05 5.14
CA PHE A 91 3.71 -9.48 5.28
C PHE A 91 4.61 -10.21 6.30
N THR A 92 4.40 -11.51 6.52
CA THR A 92 5.26 -12.33 7.38
C THR A 92 6.51 -12.80 6.63
N LEU A 93 7.70 -12.64 7.21
CA LEU A 93 8.96 -13.15 6.66
C LEU A 93 9.48 -14.32 7.50
N ILE A 94 9.43 -15.52 6.92
CA ILE A 94 10.09 -16.70 7.48
C ILE A 94 11.55 -16.67 7.06
N MET A 95 12.45 -16.72 8.05
CA MET A 95 13.88 -16.60 7.81
C MET A 95 14.46 -17.91 7.28
N LYS A 96 15.59 -17.83 6.56
CA LYS A 96 16.23 -19.00 5.96
C LYS A 96 16.42 -20.15 6.96
N ASN A 97 16.21 -21.37 6.49
CA ASN A 97 16.35 -22.61 7.27
C ASN A 97 15.41 -22.76 8.48
N ASP A 98 14.39 -21.92 8.63
CA ASP A 98 13.41 -22.07 9.71
C ASP A 98 12.55 -23.33 9.52
N LEU A 99 12.28 -23.99 10.65
CA LEU A 99 11.38 -25.14 10.74
C LEU A 99 10.13 -24.74 11.51
N LEU A 100 9.02 -24.61 10.79
CA LEU A 100 7.73 -24.25 11.38
C LEU A 100 6.98 -25.51 11.78
N GLN A 101 6.84 -25.72 13.09
CA GLN A 101 6.09 -26.86 13.65
C GLN A 101 4.62 -26.84 13.20
N PRO A 102 3.94 -27.99 13.04
CA PRO A 102 2.57 -28.03 12.55
C PRO A 102 1.60 -27.21 13.41
N ASN A 103 0.52 -26.72 12.79
CA ASN A 103 -0.56 -25.98 13.47
C ASN A 103 -0.11 -24.67 14.17
N THR A 104 1.04 -24.11 13.77
CA THR A 104 1.52 -22.83 14.28
C THR A 104 1.13 -21.69 13.36
N GLN A 105 0.94 -20.50 13.93
CA GLN A 105 0.68 -19.29 13.17
C GLN A 105 1.82 -18.30 13.40
N TRP A 106 2.10 -17.46 12.42
CA TRP A 106 3.30 -16.61 12.41
C TRP A 106 2.98 -15.23 11.86
N ARG A 107 3.55 -14.19 12.48
CA ARG A 107 3.43 -12.80 12.02
C ARG A 107 4.74 -12.03 12.17
N GLY A 108 4.94 -11.03 11.32
CA GLY A 108 5.99 -10.03 11.48
C GLY A 108 7.24 -10.24 10.63
N LEU A 109 8.18 -9.29 10.77
CA LEU A 109 9.43 -9.17 10.01
C LEU A 109 10.59 -8.91 10.99
N PRO A 110 11.33 -9.94 11.46
CA PRO A 110 11.17 -11.36 11.16
C PRO A 110 9.95 -11.98 11.86
N ALA A 111 9.50 -13.12 11.36
CA ALA A 111 8.33 -13.79 11.89
C ALA A 111 8.50 -14.26 13.35
N GLN A 112 7.44 -14.07 14.13
CA GLN A 112 7.30 -14.61 15.48
C GLN A 112 6.05 -15.48 15.56
N SER A 113 6.11 -16.52 16.39
CA SER A 113 4.96 -17.37 16.69
C SER A 113 3.82 -16.52 17.24
N TYR A 114 2.64 -16.72 16.68
CA TYR A 114 1.42 -16.03 17.03
C TYR A 114 0.39 -17.05 17.50
N VAL A 115 -0.03 -16.90 18.75
CA VAL A 115 -1.19 -17.61 19.29
C VAL A 115 -2.36 -16.64 19.23
N SER A 116 -3.33 -16.92 18.37
CA SER A 116 -4.59 -16.19 18.36
C SER A 116 -5.24 -16.31 19.74
N LYS A 117 -5.38 -15.22 20.48
CA LYS A 117 -6.25 -15.22 21.66
C LYS A 117 -7.67 -15.52 21.17
N PRO A 118 -8.42 -16.44 21.82
CA PRO A 118 -9.83 -16.57 21.51
C PRO A 118 -10.47 -15.19 21.67
N VAL A 119 -11.22 -14.75 20.66
CA VAL A 119 -12.01 -13.54 20.75
C VAL A 119 -13.03 -13.77 21.85
N LEU A 120 -12.75 -13.30 23.06
CA LEU A 120 -13.75 -13.21 24.11
C LEU A 120 -14.81 -12.24 23.60
N SER A 121 -16.02 -12.74 23.37
CA SER A 121 -17.21 -11.93 23.20
C SER A 121 -17.48 -11.20 24.51
N ARG A 122 -16.81 -10.07 24.75
CA ARG A 122 -17.17 -9.13 25.80
C ARG A 122 -17.09 -7.71 25.26
N SER A 123 -18.26 -7.12 25.12
CA SER A 123 -18.51 -5.70 25.25
C SER A 123 -17.92 -5.21 26.58
N ALA A 124 -16.79 -4.50 26.53
CA ALA A 124 -16.31 -3.66 27.63
C ALA A 124 -15.47 -2.51 27.03
N PRO A 125 -15.54 -1.31 27.62
CA PRO A 125 -15.11 -0.08 26.98
C PRO A 125 -13.57 0.00 26.95
N ILE A 126 -13.01 0.40 25.81
CA ILE A 126 -11.59 0.77 25.76
C ILE A 126 -11.54 2.24 26.15
N CYS A 127 -11.24 2.47 27.43
CA CYS A 127 -10.80 3.73 28.00
C CYS A 127 -9.38 4.05 27.53
N ASP A 128 -9.15 5.34 27.39
CA ASP A 128 -7.91 6.06 27.17
C ASP A 128 -6.69 5.48 27.93
N ASP A 129 -5.56 5.33 27.24
CA ASP A 129 -4.27 5.92 27.62
C ASP A 129 -3.10 5.42 26.75
N VAL A 130 -2.23 6.37 26.41
CA VAL A 130 -0.92 6.23 25.78
C VAL A 130 0.09 5.64 26.77
N VAL A 131 0.95 4.68 26.38
CA VAL A 131 2.16 4.37 27.17
C VAL A 131 3.40 4.05 26.29
N LYS A 132 4.52 4.68 26.68
CA LYS A 132 5.89 4.75 26.11
C LYS A 132 6.64 3.40 26.02
N CYS A 133 7.56 3.24 25.04
CA CYS A 133 9.03 3.12 25.30
C CYS A 133 9.92 2.96 24.02
N LYS A 134 11.03 3.71 24.03
CA LYS A 134 12.37 3.57 23.41
C LYS A 134 12.58 3.76 21.89
N GLN A 135 13.31 4.85 21.64
CA GLN A 135 14.08 5.26 20.47
C GLN A 135 15.06 4.19 19.98
N LYS A 136 14.87 3.73 18.74
CA LYS A 136 15.89 3.47 17.70
C LYS A 136 15.23 2.84 16.48
N SER A 137 15.12 3.59 15.38
CA SER A 137 15.28 2.98 14.06
C SER A 137 15.97 3.98 13.14
N LYS A 138 17.12 3.55 12.60
CA LYS A 138 17.67 4.11 11.39
C LYS A 138 16.69 3.79 10.26
N ASN A 139 16.37 4.81 9.47
CA ASN A 139 15.53 4.74 8.28
C ASN A 139 16.03 3.66 7.31
N PHE A 140 15.09 2.93 6.70
CA PHE A 140 15.28 2.27 5.41
C PHE A 140 13.93 2.29 4.68
N ASP A 141 13.80 3.27 3.80
CA ASP A 141 12.67 3.60 2.95
C ASP A 141 12.38 2.45 1.96
N ARG A 142 11.41 1.58 2.32
CA ARG A 142 10.99 0.41 1.50
C ARG A 142 9.75 0.68 0.65
N LEU A 143 8.97 1.71 0.97
CA LEU A 143 7.78 2.05 0.19
C LEU A 143 8.16 2.76 -1.11
N SER A 144 9.24 3.54 -1.13
CA SER A 144 9.81 4.10 -2.37
C SER A 144 10.30 3.01 -3.33
N LEU A 145 10.98 1.98 -2.81
CA LEU A 145 11.44 0.83 -3.61
C LEU A 145 10.29 0.00 -4.20
N TRP A 146 9.18 -0.14 -3.48
CA TRP A 146 7.98 -0.83 -3.99
C TRP A 146 7.30 -0.04 -5.13
N ASN A 147 7.19 1.28 -4.98
CA ASN A 147 6.65 2.17 -6.02
C ASN A 147 7.54 2.21 -7.27
N GLU A 148 8.87 2.20 -7.09
CA GLU A 148 9.85 2.11 -8.18
C GLU A 148 9.76 0.77 -8.92
N GLN A 149 9.62 -0.34 -8.20
CA GLN A 149 9.46 -1.67 -8.79
C GLN A 149 8.13 -1.83 -9.55
N ILE A 150 7.00 -1.35 -9.01
CA ILE A 150 5.71 -1.35 -9.72
C ILE A 150 5.75 -0.46 -10.96
N SER A 151 6.41 0.69 -10.89
CA SER A 151 6.59 1.59 -12.04
C SER A 151 7.39 0.92 -13.16
N ASN A 152 8.42 0.15 -12.82
CA ASN A 152 9.26 -0.57 -13.78
C ASN A 152 8.59 -1.83 -14.38
N VAL A 153 7.64 -2.44 -13.67
CA VAL A 153 6.93 -3.65 -14.14
C VAL A 153 5.71 -3.31 -15.00
N TYR A 154 4.92 -2.30 -14.61
CA TYR A 154 3.72 -1.89 -15.34
C TYR A 154 4.00 -0.61 -16.12
N THR A 155 4.48 -0.78 -17.35
CA THR A 155 4.85 0.32 -18.26
C THR A 155 3.64 0.96 -18.94
N ASN A 156 2.45 0.36 -18.81
CA ASN A 156 1.19 0.85 -19.35
C ASN A 156 0.20 1.16 -18.22
N VAL A 157 -0.42 2.36 -18.21
CA VAL A 157 -1.45 2.70 -17.22
C VAL A 157 -2.65 1.75 -17.27
N ASN A 158 -2.93 1.13 -18.43
CA ASN A 158 -4.07 0.23 -18.59
C ASN A 158 -3.93 -1.06 -17.76
N GLU A 159 -2.72 -1.40 -17.31
CA GLU A 159 -2.46 -2.60 -16.51
C GLU A 159 -2.62 -2.36 -15.00
N LEU A 160 -2.39 -1.12 -14.55
CA LEU A 160 -2.62 -0.69 -13.17
C LEU A 160 -2.91 0.82 -13.18
N GLN A 161 -4.17 1.22 -13.04
CA GLN A 161 -4.57 2.63 -13.13
C GLN A 161 -4.50 3.35 -11.78
N PHE A 162 -4.96 2.68 -10.72
CA PHE A 162 -4.95 3.19 -9.35
C PHE A 162 -3.89 2.46 -8.53
N MET A 163 -3.28 3.19 -7.59
CA MET A 163 -2.26 2.65 -6.66
C MET A 163 -2.64 2.92 -5.21
N ASN A 164 -3.94 2.85 -4.90
CA ASN A 164 -4.45 2.98 -3.53
C ASN A 164 -5.14 1.70 -3.08
N TRP A 165 -5.35 1.55 -1.76
CA TRP A 165 -5.96 0.36 -1.17
C TRP A 165 -7.46 0.20 -1.45
N GLY A 166 -8.14 1.27 -1.89
CA GLY A 166 -9.58 1.26 -2.12
C GLY A 166 -10.43 1.42 -0.85
N TYR A 167 -11.73 1.60 -1.04
CA TYR A 167 -12.74 1.78 0.01
C TYR A 167 -14.08 1.20 -0.44
N VAL A 168 -14.82 0.59 0.48
CA VAL A 168 -16.21 0.16 0.27
C VAL A 168 -17.03 0.38 1.53
N ASP A 169 -18.32 0.68 1.39
CA ASP A 169 -19.24 0.71 2.52
C ASP A 169 -19.43 -0.71 3.07
N LEU A 170 -19.57 -0.87 4.40
CA LEU A 170 -19.57 -2.20 5.03
C LEU A 170 -20.78 -3.07 4.66
N ASP A 171 -21.85 -2.45 4.19
CA ASP A 171 -23.11 -3.11 3.81
C ASP A 171 -23.23 -3.31 2.30
N GLU A 172 -22.21 -2.93 1.53
CA GLU A 172 -22.24 -2.91 0.07
C GLU A 172 -21.74 -4.25 -0.53
N HIS A 173 -22.41 -4.71 -1.58
CA HIS A 173 -22.03 -5.95 -2.26
C HIS A 173 -20.76 -5.80 -3.11
N ILE A 174 -20.08 -6.92 -3.35
CA ILE A 174 -18.88 -6.97 -4.20
C ILE A 174 -19.20 -6.40 -5.59
N ASN A 175 -18.31 -5.54 -6.08
CA ASN A 175 -18.41 -4.89 -7.36
C ASN A 175 -17.16 -5.17 -8.19
N ASP A 176 -17.34 -5.83 -9.34
CA ASP A 176 -16.24 -6.27 -10.19
C ASP A 176 -15.74 -5.19 -11.16
N ASN A 177 -16.32 -3.98 -11.13
CA ASN A 177 -15.87 -2.89 -11.99
C ASN A 177 -14.45 -2.44 -11.62
N THR A 178 -13.56 -2.45 -12.61
CA THR A 178 -12.17 -2.02 -12.44
C THR A 178 -12.10 -0.59 -11.93
N GLY A 179 -11.39 -0.37 -10.81
CA GLY A 179 -11.23 0.95 -10.19
C GLY A 179 -12.34 1.37 -9.23
N TYR A 180 -13.43 0.60 -9.10
CA TYR A 180 -14.59 0.96 -8.27
C TYR A 180 -14.22 1.38 -6.84
N TYR A 181 -13.50 0.50 -6.13
CA TYR A 181 -13.09 0.72 -4.76
C TYR A 181 -12.11 1.89 -4.63
N SER A 182 -11.24 2.08 -5.62
CA SER A 182 -10.32 3.21 -5.65
C SER A 182 -11.05 4.54 -5.82
N GLU A 183 -12.01 4.61 -6.74
CA GLU A 183 -12.84 5.80 -6.93
C GLU A 183 -13.67 6.12 -5.68
N LYS A 184 -14.22 5.09 -5.01
CA LYS A 184 -14.93 5.23 -3.73
C LYS A 184 -14.05 5.81 -2.62
N LEU A 185 -12.76 5.47 -2.58
CA LEU A 185 -11.84 6.08 -1.61
C LEU A 185 -11.69 7.59 -1.87
N TYR A 186 -11.53 8.00 -3.13
CA TYR A 186 -11.54 9.43 -3.49
C TYR A 186 -12.88 10.09 -3.11
N GLN A 187 -14.02 9.44 -3.35
CA GLN A 187 -15.33 9.96 -2.95
C GLN A 187 -15.41 10.21 -1.45
N GLN A 188 -14.90 9.29 -0.63
CA GLN A 188 -14.91 9.39 0.82
C GLN A 188 -14.04 10.55 1.32
N VAL A 189 -12.85 10.75 0.73
CA VAL A 189 -11.93 11.83 1.12
C VAL A 189 -12.45 13.21 0.69
N LEU A 190 -13.10 13.27 -0.47
CA LEU A 190 -13.63 14.50 -1.05
C LEU A 190 -15.06 14.81 -0.60
N ALA A 191 -15.62 13.99 0.29
CA ALA A 191 -16.95 14.18 0.82
C ALA A 191 -17.08 15.58 1.46
N ASN A 192 -18.27 16.18 1.31
CA ASN A 192 -18.61 17.47 1.92
C ASN A 192 -17.82 18.69 1.41
N ILE A 193 -17.11 18.58 0.27
CA ILE A 193 -16.39 19.71 -0.34
C ILE A 193 -16.83 19.93 -1.78
N THR A 194 -17.12 21.19 -2.11
CA THR A 194 -17.42 21.60 -3.48
C THR A 194 -16.12 21.79 -4.26
N LEU A 195 -15.89 20.91 -5.24
CA LEU A 195 -14.68 20.93 -6.08
C LEU A 195 -14.87 21.65 -7.42
N THR A 196 -16.11 21.97 -7.79
CA THR A 196 -16.40 22.71 -9.01
C THR A 196 -15.77 24.09 -8.97
N ASP A 197 -15.12 24.48 -10.07
CA ASP A 197 -14.41 25.74 -10.24
C ASP A 197 -13.29 26.01 -9.20
N GLN A 198 -12.76 24.97 -8.56
CA GLN A 198 -11.62 25.05 -7.64
C GLN A 198 -10.29 24.77 -8.37
N ASN A 199 -9.19 25.36 -7.89
CA ASN A 199 -7.83 24.94 -8.21
C ASN A 199 -7.39 23.85 -7.24
N ILE A 200 -7.09 22.67 -7.78
CA ILE A 200 -6.75 21.48 -7.00
C ILE A 200 -5.31 21.05 -7.27
N LEU A 201 -4.57 20.80 -6.20
CA LEU A 201 -3.25 20.16 -6.22
C LEU A 201 -3.33 18.78 -5.58
N GLU A 202 -2.95 17.74 -6.30
CA GLU A 202 -2.76 16.40 -5.75
C GLU A 202 -1.28 16.10 -5.55
N VAL A 203 -0.91 15.80 -4.31
CA VAL A 203 0.44 15.42 -3.93
C VAL A 203 0.57 13.91 -3.93
N GLY A 204 1.50 13.40 -4.75
CA GLY A 204 1.68 11.97 -4.98
C GLY A 204 0.58 11.40 -5.86
N CYS A 205 0.41 11.99 -7.04
CA CYS A 205 -0.66 11.60 -7.97
C CYS A 205 -0.49 10.18 -8.54
N GLY A 206 0.69 9.58 -8.38
CA GLY A 206 1.01 8.27 -8.91
C GLY A 206 0.68 8.21 -10.40
N ARG A 207 -0.08 7.18 -10.80
CA ARG A 207 -0.48 6.93 -12.19
C ARG A 207 -1.64 7.79 -12.71
N GLY A 208 -2.06 8.80 -11.96
CA GLY A 208 -2.96 9.86 -12.43
C GLY A 208 -4.43 9.47 -12.65
N ALA A 209 -4.83 8.21 -12.42
CA ALA A 209 -6.22 7.78 -12.65
C ALA A 209 -7.21 8.47 -11.69
N GLY A 210 -6.81 8.65 -10.43
CA GLY A 210 -7.57 9.42 -9.45
C GLY A 210 -7.77 10.87 -9.86
N ALA A 211 -6.69 11.56 -10.26
CA ALA A 211 -6.74 12.89 -10.83
C ALA A 211 -7.70 12.99 -12.03
N ALA A 212 -7.57 12.06 -12.98
CA ALA A 212 -8.40 12.01 -14.17
C ALA A 212 -9.88 11.76 -13.84
N TRP A 213 -10.15 10.89 -12.88
CA TRP A 213 -11.49 10.63 -12.38
C TRP A 213 -12.09 11.86 -11.69
N CYS A 214 -11.33 12.54 -10.82
CA CYS A 214 -11.76 13.77 -10.15
C CYS A 214 -12.14 14.87 -11.16
N VAL A 215 -11.32 15.07 -12.19
CA VAL A 215 -11.58 16.08 -13.22
C VAL A 215 -12.86 15.77 -13.99
N ARG A 216 -13.05 14.50 -14.40
CA ARG A 216 -14.27 14.06 -15.11
C ARG A 216 -15.52 14.20 -14.24
N LYS A 217 -15.44 13.88 -12.95
CA LYS A 217 -16.59 13.86 -12.06
C LYS A 217 -17.00 15.24 -11.56
N TYR A 218 -16.03 16.08 -11.19
CA TYR A 218 -16.31 17.32 -10.46
C TYR A 218 -16.08 18.60 -11.25
N ALA A 219 -15.46 18.50 -12.43
CA ALA A 219 -15.18 19.63 -13.32
C ALA A 219 -14.53 20.84 -12.59
N PRO A 220 -13.37 20.65 -11.92
CA PRO A 220 -12.65 21.75 -11.27
C PRO A 220 -12.19 22.80 -12.29
N ARG A 221 -11.72 23.95 -11.80
CA ARG A 221 -11.10 24.99 -12.65
C ARG A 221 -9.76 24.48 -13.20
N SER A 222 -8.94 23.91 -12.34
CA SER A 222 -7.69 23.26 -12.68
C SER A 222 -7.38 22.13 -11.71
N TYR A 223 -6.70 21.10 -12.20
CA TYR A 223 -6.18 19.99 -11.40
C TYR A 223 -4.74 19.71 -11.80
N VAL A 224 -3.83 19.77 -10.83
CA VAL A 224 -2.42 19.48 -11.03
C VAL A 224 -2.02 18.31 -10.15
N GLY A 225 -1.57 17.21 -10.75
CA GLY A 225 -0.93 16.11 -10.02
C GLY A 225 0.58 16.29 -9.96
N ILE A 226 1.19 16.06 -8.80
CA ILE A 226 2.66 16.02 -8.66
C ILE A 226 3.16 14.67 -8.18
N ASP A 227 4.35 14.31 -8.66
CA ASP A 227 5.09 13.12 -8.27
C ASP A 227 6.60 13.37 -8.48
N PRO A 228 7.49 12.89 -7.59
CA PRO A 228 8.93 13.05 -7.78
C PRO A 228 9.48 12.23 -8.96
N SER A 229 8.78 11.16 -9.38
CA SER A 229 9.24 10.31 -10.48
C SER A 229 8.94 10.94 -11.84
N ARG A 230 10.02 11.16 -12.61
CA ARG A 230 9.93 11.67 -13.98
C ARG A 230 9.16 10.73 -14.90
N ASP A 231 9.37 9.43 -14.74
CA ASP A 231 8.75 8.42 -15.61
C ASP A 231 7.26 8.32 -15.35
N VAL A 232 6.83 8.38 -14.08
CA VAL A 232 5.42 8.44 -13.68
C VAL A 232 4.74 9.66 -14.29
N ILE A 233 5.34 10.85 -14.17
CA ILE A 233 4.75 12.08 -14.72
C ILE A 233 4.69 12.07 -16.24
N ASN A 234 5.73 11.56 -16.91
CA ASN A 234 5.72 11.42 -18.37
C ASN A 234 4.60 10.48 -18.83
N LEU A 235 4.42 9.35 -18.15
CA LEU A 235 3.33 8.42 -18.41
C LEU A 235 1.97 9.08 -18.21
N CYS A 236 1.75 9.78 -17.10
CA CYS A 236 0.50 10.50 -16.84
C CYS A 236 0.20 11.55 -17.92
N ARG A 237 1.19 12.34 -18.34
CA ARG A 237 1.03 13.32 -19.42
C ARG A 237 0.64 12.65 -20.74
N GLN A 238 1.24 11.51 -21.06
CA GLN A 238 0.90 10.76 -22.26
C GLN A 238 -0.55 10.24 -22.19
N CYS A 239 -0.91 9.56 -21.11
CA CYS A 239 -2.18 8.85 -20.97
C CYS A 239 -3.40 9.77 -20.81
N TYR A 240 -3.21 10.95 -20.23
CA TYR A 240 -4.31 11.87 -19.93
C TYR A 240 -4.21 13.21 -20.67
N SER A 241 -3.38 13.29 -21.71
CA SER A 241 -3.15 14.50 -22.53
C SER A 241 -4.43 15.13 -23.08
N THR A 242 -5.48 14.35 -23.31
CA THR A 242 -6.76 14.80 -23.87
C THR A 242 -7.74 15.35 -22.83
N ILE A 243 -7.45 15.19 -21.53
CA ILE A 243 -8.33 15.65 -20.46
C ILE A 243 -8.04 17.13 -20.19
N ALA A 244 -8.97 17.98 -20.62
CA ALA A 244 -8.90 19.42 -20.34
C ALA A 244 -8.83 19.67 -18.83
N ARG A 245 -8.10 20.73 -18.43
CA ARG A 245 -7.92 21.18 -17.03
C ARG A 245 -7.07 20.27 -16.14
N LEU A 246 -6.63 19.12 -16.64
CA LEU A 246 -5.71 18.22 -15.96
C LEU A 246 -4.28 18.44 -16.44
N SER A 247 -3.34 18.56 -15.51
CA SER A 247 -1.92 18.60 -15.81
C SER A 247 -1.10 17.86 -14.75
N PHE A 248 0.14 17.52 -15.11
CA PHE A 248 1.05 16.80 -14.23
C PHE A 248 2.41 17.46 -14.23
N THR A 249 3.04 17.57 -13.05
CA THR A 249 4.32 18.25 -12.86
C THR A 249 5.25 17.42 -11.98
N ILE A 250 6.53 17.35 -12.35
CA ILE A 250 7.55 16.68 -11.54
C ILE A 250 7.86 17.61 -10.36
N ALA A 251 7.61 17.16 -9.15
CA ALA A 251 7.97 17.89 -7.93
C ALA A 251 8.10 16.93 -6.74
N ASP A 252 9.09 17.17 -5.89
CA ASP A 252 9.20 16.49 -4.60
C ASP A 252 8.45 17.32 -3.54
N PRO A 253 7.41 16.77 -2.89
CA PRO A 253 6.67 17.48 -1.85
C PRO A 253 7.49 17.87 -0.61
N LYS A 254 8.70 17.33 -0.45
CA LYS A 254 9.66 17.71 0.60
C LYS A 254 10.49 18.94 0.23
N THR A 255 10.33 19.46 -0.98
CA THR A 255 11.07 20.61 -1.51
C THR A 255 10.12 21.76 -1.86
N HIS A 256 10.68 22.91 -2.27
CA HIS A 256 9.88 24.05 -2.67
C HIS A 256 9.06 23.74 -3.93
N LEU A 257 7.73 23.69 -3.78
CA LEU A 257 6.82 23.36 -4.86
C LEU A 257 6.74 24.51 -5.88
N PRO A 258 6.68 24.19 -7.19
CA PRO A 258 6.69 25.18 -8.26
C PRO A 258 5.32 25.88 -8.46
N PHE A 259 4.67 26.28 -7.36
CA PHE A 259 3.39 26.96 -7.34
C PHE A 259 3.48 28.27 -6.58
N GLN A 260 2.71 29.26 -7.02
CA GLN A 260 2.63 30.55 -6.33
C GLN A 260 2.00 30.39 -4.95
N ASN A 261 2.32 31.30 -4.04
CA ASN A 261 1.67 31.37 -2.75
C ASN A 261 0.17 31.57 -2.94
N GLN A 262 -0.64 30.89 -2.13
CA GLN A 262 -2.11 31.07 -2.12
C GLN A 262 -2.75 30.90 -3.51
N SER A 263 -2.33 29.88 -4.26
CA SER A 263 -2.83 29.60 -5.62
C SER A 263 -3.79 28.42 -5.69
N MET A 264 -3.79 27.55 -4.67
CA MET A 264 -4.59 26.33 -4.61
C MET A 264 -5.74 26.48 -3.62
N ASN A 265 -6.94 26.07 -4.01
CA ASN A 265 -8.09 26.05 -3.10
C ASN A 265 -8.18 24.74 -2.32
N VAL A 266 -7.74 23.64 -2.95
CA VAL A 266 -7.72 22.31 -2.35
C VAL A 266 -6.37 21.66 -2.60
N VAL A 267 -5.78 21.11 -1.55
CA VAL A 267 -4.63 20.21 -1.62
C VAL A 267 -5.09 18.83 -1.16
N LEU A 268 -4.88 17.82 -2.01
CA LEU A 268 -5.23 16.43 -1.77
C LEU A 268 -3.96 15.58 -1.66
N SER A 269 -3.92 14.63 -0.72
CA SER A 269 -2.89 13.59 -0.68
C SER A 269 -3.48 12.25 -0.27
N ILE A 270 -3.46 11.28 -1.18
CA ILE A 270 -3.97 9.93 -0.92
C ILE A 270 -2.80 8.96 -0.83
N GLU A 271 -2.60 8.43 0.38
CA GLU A 271 -1.63 7.39 0.75
C GLU A 271 -0.16 7.74 0.50
N THR A 272 0.13 8.99 0.13
CA THR A 272 1.49 9.49 -0.12
C THR A 272 2.22 9.89 1.15
N ILE A 273 1.52 10.44 2.14
CA ILE A 273 2.14 10.98 3.35
C ILE A 273 2.82 9.90 4.21
N ASN A 274 2.46 8.64 3.99
CA ASN A 274 3.03 7.47 4.65
C ASN A 274 4.50 7.21 4.24
N LEU A 275 4.98 7.90 3.19
CA LEU A 275 6.34 7.78 2.65
C LEU A 275 7.34 8.71 3.35
N PHE A 276 6.90 9.53 4.31
CA PHE A 276 7.77 10.48 5.00
C PHE A 276 8.32 9.85 6.29
N ASP A 277 9.56 9.36 6.21
CA ASP A 277 10.24 8.71 7.33
C ASP A 277 10.80 9.72 8.36
N GLU A 278 10.94 11.00 7.99
CA GLU A 278 11.60 12.02 8.81
C GLU A 278 10.67 13.17 9.17
N ILE A 279 10.67 13.55 10.45
CA ILE A 279 9.85 14.68 10.96
C ILE A 279 10.17 16.00 10.27
N VAL A 280 11.41 16.19 9.80
CA VAL A 280 11.81 17.38 9.06
C VAL A 280 11.11 17.44 7.70
N ALA A 281 11.04 16.30 7.00
CA ALA A 281 10.35 16.18 5.73
C ALA A 281 8.85 16.42 5.88
N VAL A 282 8.22 15.89 6.95
CA VAL A 282 6.81 16.16 7.27
C VAL A 282 6.56 17.66 7.48
N LYS A 283 7.44 18.34 8.22
CA LYS A 283 7.32 19.79 8.46
C LYS A 283 7.49 20.60 7.18
N GLN A 284 8.47 20.26 6.34
CA GLN A 284 8.69 20.92 5.05
C GLN A 284 7.47 20.77 4.14
N PHE A 285 6.95 19.55 4.05
CA PHE A 285 5.71 19.26 3.33
C PHE A 285 4.55 20.12 3.83
N VAL A 286 4.28 20.12 5.14
CA VAL A 286 3.19 20.92 5.71
C VAL A 286 3.37 22.41 5.42
N ASN A 287 4.57 22.95 5.59
CA ASN A 287 4.83 24.37 5.32
C ASN A 287 4.57 24.74 3.86
N GLU A 288 4.95 23.87 2.93
CA GLU A 288 4.68 24.07 1.50
C GLU A 288 3.19 23.98 1.18
N ILE A 289 2.45 23.06 1.82
CA ILE A 289 0.99 22.97 1.69
C ILE A 289 0.31 24.23 2.22
N THR A 290 0.70 24.71 3.40
CA THR A 290 0.22 25.96 3.98
C THR A 290 0.49 27.14 3.05
N ARG A 291 1.68 27.18 2.42
CA ARG A 291 2.10 28.26 1.53
C ARG A 291 1.26 28.32 0.25
N VAL A 292 1.01 27.19 -0.40
CA VAL A 292 0.30 27.15 -1.68
C VAL A 292 -1.21 27.26 -1.53
N LEU A 293 -1.76 26.91 -0.36
CA LEU A 293 -3.19 27.03 -0.07
C LEU A 293 -3.64 28.49 0.06
N THR A 294 -4.77 28.82 -0.54
CA THR A 294 -5.48 30.09 -0.30
C THR A 294 -5.95 30.16 1.15
N PRO A 295 -6.18 31.36 1.71
CA PRO A 295 -6.97 31.50 2.93
C PRO A 295 -8.30 30.75 2.80
N ASN A 296 -8.67 29.97 3.83
CA ASN A 296 -9.84 29.07 3.83
C ASN A 296 -9.78 27.89 2.84
N GLY A 297 -8.62 27.61 2.25
CA GLY A 297 -8.42 26.41 1.45
C GLY A 297 -8.45 25.13 2.29
N TYR A 298 -8.66 24.00 1.63
CA TYR A 298 -8.77 22.69 2.28
C TYR A 298 -7.52 21.86 2.04
N PHE A 299 -6.98 21.29 3.12
CA PHE A 299 -6.04 20.18 3.02
C PHE A 299 -6.77 18.89 3.37
N LEU A 300 -6.76 17.94 2.43
CA LEU A 300 -7.43 16.64 2.53
C LEU A 300 -6.40 15.55 2.40
N TRP A 301 -6.38 14.60 3.34
CA TRP A 301 -5.49 13.46 3.22
C TRP A 301 -6.14 12.16 3.69
N CYS A 302 -5.67 11.07 3.09
CA CYS A 302 -5.90 9.71 3.55
C CYS A 302 -4.55 8.99 3.63
N GLY A 303 -4.32 8.20 4.67
CA GLY A 303 -3.07 7.48 4.83
C GLY A 303 -3.09 6.46 5.96
N LEU A 304 -2.09 5.59 5.95
CA LEU A 304 -1.80 4.64 7.01
C LEU A 304 -1.08 5.40 8.11
N CYS A 305 -1.76 5.64 9.21
CA CYS A 305 -1.16 6.29 10.36
C CYS A 305 -1.03 5.33 11.52
N ASN A 306 0.20 5.17 12.02
CA ASN A 306 0.37 4.78 13.42
C ASN A 306 -0.19 5.92 14.29
N VAL A 307 -0.75 5.57 15.46
CA VAL A 307 -1.45 6.52 16.35
C VAL A 307 -0.61 7.78 16.61
N ASP A 308 0.71 7.61 16.84
CA ASP A 308 1.66 8.69 17.12
C ASP A 308 2.05 9.55 15.89
N GLY A 309 1.99 8.99 14.68
CA GLY A 309 2.38 9.70 13.44
C GLY A 309 1.29 10.66 12.97
N SER A 310 0.02 10.23 13.07
CA SER A 310 -1.12 11.11 12.74
C SER A 310 -1.25 12.27 13.72
N SER A 311 -0.99 12.05 15.01
CA SER A 311 -1.08 13.11 16.01
C SER A 311 -0.03 14.19 15.77
N LEU A 312 1.22 13.83 15.52
CA LEU A 312 2.29 14.81 15.24
C LEU A 312 2.01 15.66 14.01
N LEU A 313 1.47 15.07 12.94
CA LEU A 313 1.08 15.81 11.74
C LEU A 313 -0.08 16.77 12.04
N ILE A 314 -1.14 16.26 12.69
CA ILE A 314 -2.31 17.05 13.07
C ILE A 314 -1.89 18.20 13.97
N ASP A 315 -1.10 17.92 15.01
CA ASP A 315 -0.60 18.92 15.95
C ASP A 315 0.20 20.00 15.22
N TYR A 316 1.06 19.63 14.27
CA TYR A 316 1.83 20.60 13.51
C TYR A 316 0.96 21.44 12.56
N LEU A 317 -0.09 20.85 11.98
CA LEU A 317 -1.06 21.57 11.17
C LEU A 317 -1.87 22.57 12.01
N THR A 318 -2.38 22.15 13.16
CA THR A 318 -3.26 22.98 14.00
C THR A 318 -2.48 24.01 14.81
N ALA A 319 -1.39 23.62 15.48
CA ALA A 319 -0.66 24.49 16.40
C ALA A 319 0.30 25.45 15.69
N ASN A 320 0.91 25.02 14.58
CA ASN A 320 1.94 25.81 13.89
C ASN A 320 1.46 26.46 12.59
N ASN A 321 0.37 25.97 11.98
CA ASN A 321 -0.07 26.41 10.66
C ASN A 321 -1.54 26.87 10.62
N GLY A 322 -2.24 26.92 11.77
CA GLY A 322 -3.56 27.51 11.89
C GLY A 322 -4.69 26.71 11.21
N PHE A 323 -4.47 25.43 10.91
CA PHE A 323 -5.53 24.58 10.37
C PHE A 323 -6.58 24.25 11.43
N ILE A 324 -7.83 24.09 10.99
CA ILE A 324 -8.94 23.62 11.82
C ILE A 324 -9.39 22.27 11.25
N ILE A 325 -9.45 21.26 12.10
CA ILE A 325 -9.96 19.94 11.71
C ILE A 325 -11.46 20.06 11.48
N LYS A 326 -11.88 19.85 10.24
CA LYS A 326 -13.31 19.80 9.87
C LYS A 326 -13.92 18.43 10.12
N GLU A 327 -13.19 17.39 9.74
CA GLU A 327 -13.65 16.01 9.81
C GLU A 327 -12.44 15.07 9.94
N LYS A 328 -12.60 13.98 10.70
CA LYS A 328 -11.63 12.90 10.81
C LYS A 328 -12.39 11.58 10.96
N VAL A 329 -12.25 10.70 9.98
CA VAL A 329 -12.95 9.42 9.94
C VAL A 329 -11.96 8.26 9.93
N ASN A 330 -12.22 7.24 10.73
CA ASN A 330 -11.49 5.97 10.66
C ASN A 330 -12.20 5.06 9.67
N ILE A 331 -11.54 4.76 8.56
CA ILE A 331 -12.05 3.91 7.47
C ILE A 331 -11.36 2.54 7.42
N THR A 332 -10.63 2.12 8.46
CA THR A 332 -9.84 0.88 8.44
C THR A 332 -10.68 -0.35 8.09
N ARG A 333 -11.89 -0.45 8.65
CA ARG A 333 -12.77 -1.60 8.34
C ARG A 333 -13.24 -1.59 6.90
N ASN A 334 -13.52 -0.41 6.34
CA ASN A 334 -13.94 -0.24 4.95
C ASN A 334 -12.83 -0.63 3.97
N VAL A 335 -11.60 -0.19 4.24
CA VAL A 335 -10.44 -0.54 3.42
C VAL A 335 -10.14 -2.03 3.49
N LEU A 336 -10.28 -2.66 4.67
CA LEU A 336 -10.11 -4.12 4.81
C LEU A 336 -11.24 -4.94 4.16
N HIS A 337 -12.39 -4.31 3.88
CA HIS A 337 -13.53 -4.96 3.26
C HIS A 337 -13.50 -4.87 1.72
N ALA A 338 -12.86 -3.84 1.18
CA ALA A 338 -12.64 -3.63 -0.26
C ALA A 338 -11.69 -4.68 -0.85
#